data_AF-A0A7L2FF05-F1
#
_entry.id   AF-A0A7L2FF05-F1
#
_cell.length_a   1.000
_cell.length_b   1.000
_cell.length_c   1.000
_cell.angle_alpha   90.00
_cell.angle_beta   90.00
_cell.angle_gamma   90.00
#
_symmetry.space_group_name_H-M   'P 1'
#
loop_
_entity.id
_entity.type
_entity.pdbx_description
1 polymer ?
#
loop_
_entity_poly.entity_id
_entity_poly.type
_entity_poly.pdbx_seq_one_letter_code
_entity_poly.pdbx_strand_id
1 'polypeptide(L)'
;QEDFDDLCNLPNLTEATLLENLKCRFLKHRIYTYAGSILIAINPFKFLPIYNPKYVKMYENHQLGKLEPHIFAIADVAYHTMLKKHVNQCIVISGESGSGKTQSTNFLIHCLT
;
A
#
# COMPACT_ATOMS: atom_id res chain seq x y z
N GLN A 1 2.17 -18.67 11.67
CA GLN A 1 1.54 -17.47 12.27
C GLN A 1 0.91 -16.68 11.14
N GLU A 2 -0.41 -16.47 11.21
CA GLU A 2 -1.15 -15.68 10.23
C GLU A 2 -0.78 -14.22 10.37
N ASP A 3 -0.44 -13.59 9.24
CA ASP A 3 -0.25 -12.15 9.12
C ASP A 3 -1.54 -11.52 8.58
N PHE A 4 -1.82 -10.29 9.01
CA PHE A 4 -2.98 -9.52 8.59
C PHE A 4 -2.58 -8.51 7.52
N ASP A 5 -3.35 -8.48 6.42
CA ASP A 5 -3.19 -7.48 5.37
C ASP A 5 -3.63 -6.08 5.81
N ASP A 6 -4.59 -5.99 6.74
CA ASP A 6 -5.03 -4.75 7.37
C ASP A 6 -4.86 -4.84 8.89
N LEU A 7 -4.06 -3.94 9.44
CA LEU A 7 -3.78 -3.86 10.87
C LEU A 7 -5.03 -3.54 11.71
N CYS A 8 -6.07 -2.96 11.10
CA CYS A 8 -7.36 -2.75 11.77
C CYS A 8 -8.10 -4.05 12.08
N ASN A 9 -7.71 -5.17 11.47
CA ASN A 9 -8.29 -6.49 11.74
C ASN A 9 -7.56 -7.28 12.85
N LEU A 10 -6.52 -6.70 13.45
CA LEU A 10 -5.82 -7.33 14.57
C LEU A 10 -6.75 -7.44 15.79
N PRO A 11 -6.79 -8.59 16.48
CA PRO A 11 -7.67 -8.79 17.65
C PRO A 11 -7.29 -7.88 18.82
N ASN A 12 -5.99 -7.61 18.99
CA ASN A 12 -5.46 -6.67 19.97
C ASN A 12 -4.56 -5.67 19.26
N LEU A 13 -4.96 -4.40 19.24
CA LEU A 13 -4.20 -3.32 18.62
C LEU A 13 -3.24 -2.71 19.64
N THR A 14 -1.99 -3.19 19.64
CA THR A 14 -0.91 -2.71 20.51
C THR A 14 0.33 -2.46 19.67
N GLU A 15 1.27 -1.65 20.16
CA GLU A 15 2.56 -1.43 19.47
C GLU A 15 3.30 -2.74 19.17
N ALA A 16 3.29 -3.68 20.14
CA ALA A 16 3.92 -4.98 19.99
C ALA A 16 3.28 -5.84 18.90
N THR A 17 1.94 -5.91 18.85
CA THR A 17 1.22 -6.70 17.83
C THR A 17 1.33 -6.08 16.43
N LEU A 18 1.32 -4.75 16.33
CA LEU A 18 1.57 -4.01 15.09
C LEU A 18 2.97 -4.32 14.55
N LEU A 19 3.99 -4.17 15.39
CA LEU A 19 5.38 -4.41 15.03
C LEU A 19 5.60 -5.87 14.59
N GLU A 20 5.03 -6.83 15.34
CA GLU A 20 5.16 -8.25 15.00
C GLU A 20 4.51 -8.58 13.66
N ASN A 21 3.31 -8.05 13.37
CA ASN A 21 2.65 -8.26 12.09
C ASN A 21 3.46 -7.67 10.94
N LEU A 22 3.91 -6.42 11.07
CA LEU A 22 4.74 -5.74 10.06
C LEU A 22 6.06 -6.50 9.81
N LYS A 23 6.72 -6.96 10.87
CA LYS A 23 7.95 -7.75 10.80
C LYS A 23 7.71 -9.08 10.09
N CYS A 24 6.68 -9.82 10.47
CA CYS A 24 6.31 -11.09 9.85
C CYS A 24 6.04 -10.93 8.34
N ARG A 25 5.30 -9.89 7.94
CA ARG A 25 5.04 -9.55 6.54
C ARG A 25 6.31 -9.22 5.78
N PHE A 26 7.15 -8.37 6.36
CA PHE A 26 8.42 -7.97 5.76
C PHE A 26 9.35 -9.16 5.50
N LEU A 27 9.45 -10.09 6.47
CA LEU A 27 10.23 -11.32 6.33
C LEU A 27 9.71 -12.23 5.21
N LYS A 28 8.40 -12.18 4.92
CA LYS A 28 7.75 -12.84 3.76
C LYS A 28 7.84 -12.03 2.46
N HIS A 29 8.62 -10.95 2.44
CA HIS A 29 8.74 -10.00 1.32
C HIS A 29 7.44 -9.26 0.94
N ARG A 30 6.48 -9.21 1.88
CA ARG A 30 5.27 -8.38 1.78
C ARG A 30 5.54 -7.03 2.45
N ILE A 31 5.88 -6.04 1.65
CA ILE A 31 6.31 -4.72 2.14
C ILE A 31 5.16 -3.75 2.41
N TYR A 32 3.99 -4.05 1.87
CA TYR A 32 2.81 -3.22 1.97
C TYR A 32 1.82 -3.81 2.98
N THR A 33 1.23 -2.97 3.81
CA THR A 33 0.21 -3.36 4.79
C THR A 33 -0.80 -2.23 4.92
N TYR A 34 -2.10 -2.53 4.93
CA TYR A 34 -3.13 -1.53 5.19
C TYR A 34 -3.21 -1.21 6.69
N ALA A 35 -3.63 0.02 6.98
CA ALA A 35 -4.15 0.45 8.27
C ALA A 35 -5.41 1.28 7.97
N GLY A 36 -6.52 0.59 7.75
CA GLY A 36 -7.74 1.19 7.18
C GLY A 36 -7.47 1.81 5.81
N SER A 37 -7.65 3.13 5.67
CA SER A 37 -7.39 3.85 4.41
C SER A 37 -5.92 4.20 4.17
N ILE A 38 -5.03 3.95 5.14
CA ILE A 38 -3.60 4.26 5.05
C ILE A 38 -2.85 3.03 4.53
N LEU A 39 -1.85 3.25 3.68
CA LEU A 39 -0.91 2.21 3.25
C LEU A 39 0.43 2.40 3.95
N ILE A 40 0.84 1.40 4.73
CA ILE A 40 2.18 1.32 5.31
C ILE A 40 3.09 0.61 4.31
N ALA A 41 4.22 1.23 4.00
CA ALA A 41 5.24 0.70 3.10
C ALA A 41 6.58 0.61 3.85
N ILE A 42 7.15 -0.59 3.93
CA ILE A 42 8.48 -0.82 4.54
C ILE A 42 9.50 -0.97 3.41
N ASN A 43 10.54 -0.13 3.42
CA ASN A 43 11.57 -0.17 2.38
C ASN A 43 12.31 -1.54 2.36
N PRO A 44 12.22 -2.33 1.27
CA PRO A 44 12.89 -3.63 1.19
C PRO A 44 14.40 -3.55 0.94
N PHE A 45 14.96 -2.38 0.60
CA PHE A 45 16.35 -2.22 0.14
C PHE A 45 16.76 -3.14 -1.02
N LYS A 46 15.78 -3.65 -1.76
CA LYS A 46 15.96 -4.50 -2.94
C LYS A 46 14.81 -4.32 -3.91
N PHE A 47 15.04 -4.67 -5.16
CA PHE A 47 13.98 -4.71 -6.15
C PHE A 47 13.02 -5.87 -5.87
N LEU A 48 11.72 -5.61 -5.97
CA LEU A 48 10.65 -6.61 -5.94
C LEU A 48 9.89 -6.57 -7.27
N PRO A 49 9.61 -7.71 -7.92
CA PRO A 49 8.96 -7.77 -9.23
C PRO A 49 7.43 -7.53 -9.16
N ILE A 50 6.99 -6.60 -8.31
CA ILE A 50 5.57 -6.29 -8.02
C ILE A 50 5.06 -5.02 -8.73
N TYR A 51 5.90 -4.35 -9.52
CA TYR A 51 5.59 -3.07 -10.17
C TYR A 51 5.41 -3.16 -11.69
N ASN A 52 5.20 -4.37 -12.23
CA ASN A 52 5.04 -4.56 -13.67
C ASN A 52 3.59 -4.28 -14.12
N PRO A 53 3.33 -4.10 -15.44
CA PRO A 53 1.99 -3.77 -15.96
C PRO A 53 0.89 -4.77 -15.59
N LYS A 54 1.23 -6.04 -15.33
CA LYS A 54 0.25 -7.05 -14.88
C LYS A 54 -0.34 -6.65 -13.52
N TYR A 55 0.47 -6.10 -12.61
CA TYR A 55 -0.01 -5.65 -11.31
C TYR A 55 -0.87 -4.40 -11.44
N VAL A 56 -0.52 -3.44 -12.30
CA VAL A 56 -1.38 -2.27 -12.55
C VAL A 56 -2.80 -2.73 -12.93
N LYS A 57 -2.90 -3.59 -13.95
CA LYS A 57 -4.16 -4.15 -14.42
C LYS A 57 -4.91 -4.98 -13.35
N MET A 58 -4.17 -5.65 -12.47
CA MET A 58 -4.77 -6.45 -11.40
C MET A 58 -5.52 -5.58 -10.39
N TYR A 59 -5.04 -4.37 -10.12
CA TYR A 59 -5.63 -3.46 -9.13
C TYR A 59 -6.66 -2.49 -9.72
N GLU A 60 -6.84 -2.44 -11.04
CA GLU A 60 -7.84 -1.61 -11.71
C GLU A 60 -9.26 -1.95 -11.25
N ASN A 61 -10.07 -0.93 -10.93
CA ASN A 61 -11.49 -1.06 -10.59
C ASN A 61 -11.79 -1.94 -9.36
N HIS A 62 -10.86 -2.05 -8.41
CA HIS A 62 -11.06 -2.81 -7.19
C HIS A 62 -11.26 -1.90 -5.97
N GLN A 63 -12.13 -2.32 -5.07
CA GLN A 63 -12.27 -1.66 -3.76
C GLN A 63 -11.05 -1.97 -2.89
N LEU A 64 -10.63 -0.99 -2.09
CA LEU A 64 -9.57 -1.16 -1.10
C LEU A 64 -9.88 -2.35 -0.17
N GLY A 65 -8.88 -3.19 0.09
CA GLY A 65 -9.02 -4.37 0.94
C GLY A 65 -9.56 -5.63 0.25
N LYS A 66 -10.01 -5.58 -1.01
CA LYS A 66 -10.38 -6.79 -1.77
C LYS A 66 -9.17 -7.59 -2.25
N LEU A 67 -8.07 -6.91 -2.51
CA LEU A 67 -6.80 -7.48 -2.96
C LEU A 67 -5.73 -7.21 -1.90
N GLU A 68 -4.57 -7.89 -2.03
CA GLU A 68 -3.44 -7.66 -1.13
C GLU A 68 -3.05 -6.16 -1.08
N PRO A 69 -2.40 -5.71 0.01
CA PRO A 69 -1.97 -4.34 0.12
C PRO A 69 -0.97 -3.96 -0.97
N HIS A 70 -1.28 -2.89 -1.71
CA HIS A 70 -0.40 -2.42 -2.77
C HIS A 70 -0.57 -0.93 -3.06
N ILE A 71 0.51 -0.28 -3.52
CA ILE A 71 0.49 1.13 -3.87
C ILE A 71 -0.45 1.44 -5.05
N PHE A 72 -0.60 0.51 -5.99
CA PHE A 72 -1.53 0.64 -7.11
C PHE A 72 -3.00 0.61 -6.67
N ALA A 73 -3.33 -0.05 -5.56
CA ALA A 73 -4.68 0.06 -4.98
C ALA A 73 -5.01 1.49 -4.53
N ILE A 74 -4.02 2.20 -3.97
CA ILE A 74 -4.18 3.60 -3.55
C ILE A 74 -4.32 4.53 -4.76
N ALA A 75 -3.54 4.29 -5.82
CA ALA A 75 -3.68 5.03 -7.07
C ALA A 75 -5.08 4.84 -7.69
N ASP A 76 -5.54 3.59 -7.81
CA ASP A 76 -6.83 3.24 -8.38
C ASP A 76 -7.99 3.87 -7.59
N VAL A 77 -7.97 3.75 -6.26
CA VAL A 77 -9.00 4.32 -5.38
C VAL A 77 -9.03 5.84 -5.47
N ALA A 78 -7.86 6.51 -5.51
CA ALA A 78 -7.79 7.95 -5.67
C ALA A 78 -8.36 8.39 -7.03
N TYR A 79 -7.95 7.72 -8.11
CA TYR A 79 -8.43 8.02 -9.46
C TYR A 79 -9.95 7.84 -9.60
N HIS A 80 -10.48 6.69 -9.17
CA HIS A 80 -11.93 6.43 -9.23
C HIS A 80 -12.73 7.34 -8.30
N THR A 81 -12.19 7.71 -7.14
CA THR A 81 -12.84 8.68 -6.25
C THR A 81 -12.91 10.06 -6.89
N MET A 82 -11.84 10.49 -7.58
CA MET A 82 -11.83 11.75 -8.33
C MET A 82 -12.93 11.78 -9.39
N LEU A 83 -13.04 10.72 -10.20
CA LEU A 83 -14.06 10.61 -11.25
C LEU A 83 -15.48 10.55 -10.69
N LYS A 84 -15.70 9.77 -9.63
CA LYS A 84 -17.03 9.58 -9.04
C LYS A 84 -17.54 10.82 -8.31
N LYS A 85 -16.66 11.53 -7.59
CA LYS A 85 -17.04 12.69 -6.77
C LYS A 85 -16.89 14.02 -7.51
N HIS A 86 -16.19 14.04 -8.64
CA HIS A 86 -15.83 15.26 -9.35
C HIS A 86 -15.07 16.28 -8.48
N VAL A 87 -14.17 15.79 -7.62
CA VAL A 87 -13.35 16.61 -6.71
C VAL A 87 -11.90 16.14 -6.78
N ASN A 88 -10.96 17.08 -6.75
CA ASN A 88 -9.53 16.82 -6.73
C ASN A 88 -9.13 15.95 -5.54
N GLN A 89 -8.20 15.00 -5.75
CA GLN A 89 -7.70 14.11 -4.72
C GLN A 89 -6.24 14.44 -4.40
N CYS A 90 -5.80 14.09 -3.19
CA CYS A 90 -4.42 14.25 -2.74
C CYS A 90 -3.94 12.95 -2.10
N ILE A 91 -2.80 12.45 -2.56
CA ILE A 91 -2.08 11.35 -1.92
C ILE A 91 -0.88 11.95 -1.19
N VAL A 92 -0.86 11.81 0.14
CA VAL A 92 0.24 12.28 0.98
C VAL A 92 1.17 11.12 1.30
N ILE A 93 2.46 11.25 0.97
CA ILE A 93 3.48 10.24 1.27
C ILE A 93 4.43 10.79 2.32
N SER A 94 4.36 10.22 3.53
CA SER A 94 5.19 10.60 4.67
C SER A 94 6.23 9.55 5.03
N GLY A 95 7.30 9.96 5.69
CA GLY A 95 8.35 9.08 6.21
C GLY A 95 9.70 9.78 6.31
N GLU A 96 10.61 9.20 7.07
CA GLU A 96 11.97 9.72 7.27
C GLU A 96 12.80 9.71 5.98
N SER A 97 13.98 10.33 6.03
CA SER A 97 14.93 10.27 4.91
C SER A 97 15.30 8.81 4.61
N GLY A 98 15.30 8.43 3.33
CA GLY A 98 15.59 7.05 2.91
C GLY A 98 14.42 6.06 3.02
N SER A 99 13.24 6.46 3.50
CA SER A 99 12.09 5.55 3.66
C SER A 99 11.45 5.08 2.34
N GLY A 100 11.86 5.62 1.18
CA GLY A 100 11.33 5.24 -0.13
C GLY A 100 10.21 6.13 -0.67
N LYS A 101 10.02 7.34 -0.13
CA LYS A 101 9.00 8.31 -0.60
C LYS A 101 9.07 8.57 -2.11
N THR A 102 10.24 8.95 -2.61
CA THR A 102 10.44 9.28 -4.03
C THR A 102 10.12 8.10 -4.97
N GLN A 103 10.52 6.88 -4.59
CA GLN A 103 10.21 5.69 -5.39
C GLN A 103 8.71 5.39 -5.37
N SER A 104 8.06 5.53 -4.20
CA SER A 104 6.62 5.39 -4.06
C SER A 104 5.86 6.39 -4.93
N THR A 105 6.30 7.66 -4.96
CA THR A 105 5.75 8.68 -5.87
C THR A 105 5.88 8.26 -7.34
N ASN A 106 7.06 7.77 -7.75
CA ASN A 106 7.28 7.35 -9.13
C ASN A 106 6.33 6.21 -9.54
N PHE A 107 6.13 5.21 -8.67
CA PHE A 107 5.20 4.11 -8.94
C PHE A 107 3.75 4.57 -9.02
N LEU A 108 3.32 5.52 -8.17
CA LEU A 108 1.98 6.12 -8.28
C LEU A 108 1.79 6.82 -9.63
N ILE A 109 2.77 7.63 -10.05
CA ILE A 109 2.71 8.33 -11.34
C ILE A 109 2.62 7.32 -12.48
N HIS A 110 3.48 6.29 -12.49
CA HIS A 110 3.47 5.25 -13.53
C HIS A 110 2.15 4.45 -13.60
N CYS A 111 1.40 4.37 -12.50
CA CYS A 111 0.08 3.73 -12.48
C CYS A 111 -1.02 4.63 -13.06
N LEU A 112 -0.85 5.95 -12.97
CA LEU A 112 -1.85 6.95 -13.37
C LEU A 112 -1.61 7.53 -14.78
N THR A 113 -0.44 7.25 -15.38
CA THR A 113 -0.04 7.65 -16.75
C THR A 113 -0.06 6.46 -17.68
#